data_AF-A0A417VR01-F1
#
_entry.id   AF-A0A417VR01-F1
#
_cell.length_a   1.000
_cell.length_b   1.000
_cell.length_c   1.000
_cell.angle_alpha   90.00
_cell.angle_beta   90.00
_cell.angle_gamma   90.00
#
_symmetry.space_group_name_H-M   'P 1'
#
loop_
_entity.id
_entity.type
_entity.pdbx_description
1 polymer ?
#
loop_
_entity_poly.entity_id
_entity_poly.type
_entity_poly.pdbx_seq_one_letter_code
_entity_poly.pdbx_strand_id
1 'polypeptide(L)'
;MFCKNCGNELENNAMFCGKCGTPVRQDTKGSPFNTEINSMTGAVKNKGKKKLWKAIIAIVVVIGVFLVGSHVYDIKFGYKKVIKQYINGTEKMDWKVLSDLWIDEYYEVLSEDISDGKTDPDEFRSSEHTNKKKVLAEFENIDDCSVDVIIDDENTGDREDINEVEDSYENYGLEINIKRMVKVDVHTDITYETVDGETHEKDYDETIYIAQIDGEWRLTMEKPKSMDKQIGVYANLFIANEEYK
;
A
#
# COMPACT_ATOMS: atom_id res chain seq x y z
N MET A 1 -2.29 60.57 -3.61
CA MET A 1 -3.54 60.00 -3.05
C MET A 1 -3.24 58.66 -2.42
N PHE A 2 -4.01 58.17 -1.44
CA PHE A 2 -3.67 56.92 -0.72
C PHE A 2 -4.62 55.78 -1.06
N CYS A 3 -4.08 54.55 -1.10
CA CYS A 3 -4.83 53.34 -1.36
C CYS A 3 -5.86 53.10 -0.25
N LYS A 4 -7.14 52.99 -0.61
CA LYS A 4 -8.24 52.76 0.34
C LYS A 4 -8.16 51.41 1.07
N ASN A 5 -7.36 50.47 0.56
CA ASN A 5 -7.24 49.13 1.14
C ASN A 5 -6.02 48.98 2.07
N CYS A 6 -4.87 49.58 1.74
CA CYS A 6 -3.64 49.38 2.51
C CYS A 6 -2.96 50.67 2.98
N GLY A 7 -3.53 51.84 2.67
CA GLY A 7 -3.00 53.14 3.09
C GLY A 7 -1.72 53.59 2.36
N ASN A 8 -1.18 52.80 1.42
CA ASN A 8 0.02 53.19 0.68
C ASN A 8 -0.23 54.38 -0.24
N GLU A 9 0.76 55.26 -0.40
CA GLU A 9 0.69 56.35 -1.36
C GLU A 9 0.64 55.81 -2.80
N LEU A 10 -0.15 56.47 -3.63
CA LEU A 10 -0.38 56.13 -5.03
C LEU A 10 0.16 57.25 -5.91
N GLU A 11 0.91 56.85 -6.94
CA GLU A 11 1.37 57.72 -8.00
C GLU A 11 0.18 58.29 -8.80
N ASN A 12 0.37 59.49 -9.37
CA ASN A 12 -0.67 60.13 -10.17
C ASN A 12 -0.98 59.26 -11.40
N ASN A 13 -2.26 58.90 -11.57
CA ASN A 13 -2.78 57.98 -12.60
C ASN A 13 -2.42 56.50 -12.44
N ALA A 14 -1.99 56.07 -11.25
CA ALA A 14 -1.84 54.65 -10.95
C ALA A 14 -3.19 53.92 -11.10
N MET A 15 -3.27 52.95 -12.01
CA MET A 15 -4.47 52.12 -12.20
C MET A 15 -4.62 51.05 -11.09
N PHE A 16 -3.52 50.67 -10.45
CA PHE A 16 -3.45 49.70 -9.36
C PHE A 16 -2.43 50.14 -8.30
N CYS A 17 -2.65 49.78 -7.05
CA CYS A 17 -1.68 50.01 -5.97
C CYS A 17 -0.46 49.10 -6.14
N GLY A 18 0.73 49.67 -6.31
CA GLY A 18 1.98 48.89 -6.46
C GLY A 18 2.34 48.02 -5.24
N LYS A 19 1.78 48.29 -4.06
CA LYS A 19 2.07 47.54 -2.83
C LYS A 19 1.13 46.37 -2.56
N CYS A 20 -0.17 46.49 -2.84
CA CYS A 20 -1.16 45.45 -2.53
C CYS A 20 -2.01 45.01 -3.73
N GLY A 21 -1.75 45.54 -4.92
CA GLY A 21 -2.44 45.18 -6.17
C GLY A 21 -3.90 45.67 -6.27
N THR A 22 -4.40 46.44 -5.30
CA THR A 22 -5.80 46.89 -5.31
C THR A 22 -6.03 47.93 -6.42
N PRO A 23 -7.04 47.76 -7.31
CA PRO A 23 -7.33 48.71 -8.38
C PRO A 23 -7.82 50.05 -7.85
N VAL A 24 -7.33 51.14 -8.46
CA VAL A 24 -7.68 52.51 -8.09
C VAL A 24 -8.69 53.01 -9.13
N ARG A 25 -9.97 53.11 -8.74
CA ARG A 25 -11.02 53.65 -9.61
C ARG A 25 -10.89 55.18 -9.66
N GLN A 26 -10.58 55.72 -10.84
CA GLN A 26 -10.62 57.16 -11.08
C GLN A 26 -12.03 57.56 -11.52
N ASP A 27 -12.74 58.27 -10.65
CA ASP A 27 -14.03 58.88 -10.99
C ASP A 27 -13.78 60.22 -11.69
N THR A 28 -13.77 60.25 -13.02
CA THR A 28 -13.77 61.51 -13.78
C THR A 28 -15.15 61.74 -14.38
N LYS A 29 -15.93 62.63 -13.77
CA LYS A 29 -17.15 63.21 -14.35
C LYS A 29 -16.78 64.50 -15.09
N GLY A 30 -17.05 64.56 -16.40
CA GLY A 30 -17.00 65.76 -17.23
C GLY A 30 -17.37 65.45 -18.70
N SER A 31 -18.50 65.97 -19.16
CA SER A 31 -19.09 65.89 -20.52
C SER A 31 -18.93 67.27 -21.23
N PRO A 32 -19.31 67.54 -22.51
CA PRO A 32 -19.53 66.73 -23.74
C PRO A 32 -18.73 67.24 -24.97
N PHE A 33 -18.51 66.42 -26.01
CA PHE A 33 -18.47 66.94 -27.39
C PHE A 33 -18.86 65.88 -28.43
N ASN A 34 -19.79 66.26 -29.32
CA ASN A 34 -20.28 65.50 -30.46
C ASN A 34 -19.17 65.29 -31.50
N THR A 35 -19.07 64.10 -32.07
CA THR A 35 -18.89 63.92 -33.51
C THR A 35 -19.44 62.55 -33.91
N GLU A 36 -20.43 62.62 -34.78
CA GLU A 36 -21.06 61.53 -35.51
C GLU A 36 -20.08 60.94 -36.52
N ILE A 37 -19.73 59.66 -36.39
CA ILE A 37 -19.33 58.81 -37.52
C ILE A 37 -20.03 57.45 -37.38
N ASN A 38 -21.11 57.33 -38.15
CA ASN A 38 -21.62 56.16 -38.87
C ASN A 38 -21.37 54.76 -38.28
N SER A 39 -22.49 54.17 -37.84
CA SER A 39 -22.96 52.84 -38.26
C SER A 39 -21.99 52.02 -39.14
N MET A 40 -21.30 51.07 -38.52
CA MET A 40 -21.35 49.68 -38.97
C MET A 40 -21.53 48.78 -37.75
N THR A 41 -22.76 48.27 -37.63
CA THR A 41 -23.20 47.22 -36.74
C THR A 41 -22.43 45.92 -37.01
N GLY A 42 -21.30 45.76 -36.34
CA GLY A 42 -20.70 44.45 -36.07
C GLY A 42 -20.87 44.14 -34.58
N ALA A 43 -21.83 43.29 -34.24
CA ALA A 43 -22.03 42.80 -32.88
C ALA A 43 -20.81 41.98 -32.42
N VAL A 44 -19.78 42.65 -31.88
CA VAL A 44 -18.70 41.97 -31.16
C VAL A 44 -19.24 41.59 -29.79
N LYS A 45 -19.76 40.37 -29.72
CA LYS A 45 -20.22 39.70 -28.50
C LYS A 45 -19.01 39.56 -27.57
N ASN A 46 -18.84 40.51 -26.65
CA ASN A 46 -17.83 40.47 -25.60
C ASN A 46 -18.17 39.30 -24.65
N LYS A 47 -17.71 38.08 -24.97
CA LYS A 47 -17.89 36.91 -24.10
C LYS A 47 -16.91 37.02 -22.94
N GLY A 48 -17.43 37.52 -21.83
CA GLY A 48 -16.69 37.71 -20.59
C GLY A 48 -15.96 36.44 -20.12
N LYS A 49 -14.71 36.64 -19.68
CA LYS A 49 -13.86 35.68 -18.97
C LYS A 49 -14.43 35.34 -17.57
N LYS A 50 -15.63 34.77 -17.49
CA LYS A 50 -16.29 34.41 -16.21
C LYS A 50 -16.58 32.91 -16.03
N LYS A 51 -15.94 32.03 -16.81
CA LYS A 51 -16.18 30.57 -16.74
C LYS A 51 -14.96 29.68 -16.42
N LEU A 52 -13.75 30.22 -16.25
CA LEU A 52 -12.57 29.37 -15.97
C LEU A 52 -12.43 28.96 -14.49
N TRP A 53 -12.81 29.83 -13.55
CA TRP A 53 -12.71 29.53 -12.11
C TRP A 53 -13.63 28.40 -11.61
N LYS A 54 -14.80 28.21 -12.23
CA LYS A 54 -15.69 27.08 -11.91
C LYS A 54 -15.12 25.74 -12.39
N ALA A 55 -14.37 25.75 -13.49
CA ALA A 55 -13.62 24.59 -13.95
C ALA A 55 -12.45 24.27 -13.02
N ILE A 56 -11.72 25.29 -12.54
CA ILE A 56 -10.65 25.11 -11.54
C ILE A 56 -11.20 24.57 -10.22
N ILE A 57 -12.30 25.12 -9.69
CA ILE A 57 -12.94 24.61 -8.47
C ILE A 57 -13.44 23.18 -8.68
N ALA A 58 -14.04 22.86 -9.83
CA ALA A 58 -14.45 21.49 -10.12
C ALA A 58 -13.25 20.53 -10.18
N ILE A 59 -12.12 20.93 -10.76
CA ILE A 59 -10.89 20.13 -10.78
C ILE A 59 -10.32 19.94 -9.38
N VAL A 60 -10.27 21.00 -8.56
CA VAL A 60 -9.78 20.92 -7.17
C VAL A 60 -10.68 20.02 -6.32
N VAL A 61 -12.01 20.10 -6.50
CA VAL A 61 -12.95 19.21 -5.82
C VAL A 61 -12.78 17.77 -6.28
N VAL A 62 -12.61 17.52 -7.58
CA VAL A 62 -12.36 16.16 -8.11
C VAL A 62 -11.05 15.61 -7.58
N ILE A 63 -9.96 16.39 -7.58
CA ILE A 63 -8.67 15.98 -7.01
C ILE A 63 -8.80 15.74 -5.51
N GLY A 64 -9.48 16.62 -4.78
CA GLY A 64 -9.71 16.46 -3.34
C GLY A 64 -10.51 15.19 -3.02
N VAL A 65 -11.59 14.92 -3.77
CA VAL A 65 -12.37 13.69 -3.66
C VAL A 65 -11.54 12.47 -4.05
N PHE A 66 -10.66 12.57 -5.05
CA PHE A 66 -9.79 11.48 -5.46
C PHE A 66 -8.70 11.17 -4.44
N LEU A 67 -8.06 12.18 -3.86
CA LEU A 67 -7.05 12.01 -2.81
C LEU A 67 -7.67 11.44 -1.54
N VAL A 68 -8.81 11.98 -1.09
CA VAL A 68 -9.54 11.45 0.07
C VAL A 68 -10.07 10.05 -0.22
N GLY A 69 -10.62 9.83 -1.42
CA GLY A 69 -11.13 8.54 -1.87
C GLY A 69 -10.04 7.47 -1.92
N SER A 70 -8.86 7.80 -2.47
CA SER A 70 -7.69 6.92 -2.51
C SER A 70 -7.24 6.56 -1.09
N HIS A 71 -7.12 7.56 -0.21
CA HIS A 71 -6.71 7.31 1.17
C HIS A 71 -7.72 6.44 1.91
N VAL A 72 -9.03 6.67 1.73
CA VAL A 72 -10.10 5.85 2.30
C VAL A 72 -10.11 4.43 1.72
N TYR A 73 -9.78 4.28 0.43
CA TYR A 73 -9.69 2.98 -0.22
C TYR A 73 -8.53 2.16 0.33
N ASP A 74 -7.33 2.73 0.42
CA ASP A 74 -6.15 2.05 0.99
C ASP A 74 -6.41 1.66 2.46
N ILE A 75 -7.11 2.53 3.19
CA ILE A 75 -7.55 2.30 4.57
C ILE A 75 -8.50 1.11 4.71
N LYS A 76 -9.46 0.93 3.81
CA LYS A 76 -10.52 -0.09 3.94
C LYS A 76 -10.24 -1.38 3.18
N PHE A 77 -9.45 -1.33 2.12
CA PHE A 77 -9.32 -2.43 1.17
C PHE A 77 -7.87 -2.73 0.78
N GLY A 78 -6.89 -2.01 1.33
CA GLY A 78 -5.47 -2.26 1.02
C GLY A 78 -5.01 -3.68 1.35
N TYR A 79 -5.49 -4.26 2.45
CA TYR A 79 -5.20 -5.65 2.83
C TYR A 79 -5.70 -6.68 1.80
N LYS A 80 -6.81 -6.39 1.08
CA LYS A 80 -7.34 -7.27 0.02
C LYS A 80 -6.35 -7.45 -1.14
N LYS A 81 -5.48 -6.46 -1.36
CA LYS A 81 -4.39 -6.58 -2.32
C LYS A 81 -3.32 -7.57 -1.83
N VAL A 82 -2.93 -7.47 -0.56
CA VAL A 82 -1.91 -8.34 0.05
C VAL A 82 -2.37 -9.79 0.04
N ILE A 83 -3.59 -10.09 0.51
CA ILE A 83 -4.11 -11.48 0.50
C ILE A 83 -4.21 -12.04 -0.92
N LYS A 84 -4.60 -11.24 -1.91
CA LYS A 84 -4.63 -11.68 -3.31
C LYS A 84 -3.23 -12.00 -3.84
N GLN A 85 -2.23 -11.21 -3.46
CA GLN A 85 -0.84 -11.47 -3.82
C GLN A 85 -0.30 -12.71 -3.10
N TYR A 86 -0.68 -12.92 -1.84
CA TYR A 86 -0.37 -14.12 -1.08
C TYR A 86 -0.93 -15.36 -1.78
N ILE A 87 -2.26 -15.43 -1.99
CA ILE A 87 -2.93 -16.55 -2.67
C ILE A 87 -2.27 -16.84 -4.02
N ASN A 88 -2.17 -15.82 -4.90
CA ASN A 88 -1.59 -16.01 -6.23
C ASN A 88 -0.09 -16.36 -6.18
N GLY A 89 0.64 -15.86 -5.17
CA GLY A 89 2.04 -16.20 -4.96
C GLY A 89 2.20 -17.65 -4.51
N THR A 90 1.31 -18.13 -3.65
CA THR A 90 1.25 -19.51 -3.17
C THR A 90 0.86 -20.48 -4.29
N GLU A 91 -0.28 -20.24 -4.96
CA GLU A 91 -0.76 -21.08 -6.08
C GLU A 91 0.26 -21.21 -7.22
N LYS A 92 1.00 -20.13 -7.50
CA LYS A 92 2.01 -20.10 -8.58
C LYS A 92 3.43 -20.37 -8.12
N MET A 93 3.64 -20.58 -6.82
CA MET A 93 4.96 -20.69 -6.24
C MET A 93 5.90 -19.51 -6.61
N ASP A 94 5.35 -18.29 -6.70
CA ASP A 94 6.11 -17.08 -7.03
C ASP A 94 6.75 -16.49 -5.77
N TRP A 95 7.93 -17.01 -5.41
CA TRP A 95 8.69 -16.57 -4.23
C TRP A 95 8.91 -15.07 -4.18
N LYS A 96 9.20 -14.45 -5.33
CA LYS A 96 9.47 -13.02 -5.36
C LYS A 96 8.23 -12.23 -4.92
N VAL A 97 7.06 -12.65 -5.40
CA VAL A 97 5.80 -12.03 -4.95
C VAL A 97 5.60 -12.26 -3.46
N LEU A 98 5.86 -13.46 -2.94
CA LEU A 98 5.66 -13.79 -1.52
C LEU A 98 6.62 -13.04 -0.59
N SER A 99 7.91 -12.98 -0.93
CA SER A 99 8.93 -12.28 -0.15
C SER A 99 8.62 -10.78 -0.03
N ASP A 100 8.14 -10.17 -1.11
CA ASP A 100 7.82 -8.74 -1.18
C ASP A 100 6.60 -8.36 -0.31
N LEU A 101 5.88 -9.32 0.28
CA LEU A 101 4.73 -9.06 1.17
C LEU A 101 5.13 -8.87 2.63
N TRP A 102 6.35 -9.25 3.01
CA TRP A 102 6.86 -9.14 4.37
C TRP A 102 7.58 -7.80 4.59
N ILE A 103 8.04 -7.56 5.81
CA ILE A 103 8.83 -6.37 6.17
C ILE A 103 10.30 -6.67 5.85
N ASP A 104 10.98 -5.78 5.11
CA ASP A 104 12.37 -5.98 4.68
C ASP A 104 13.34 -5.99 5.87
N GLU A 105 13.10 -5.13 6.86
CA GLU A 105 13.91 -4.98 8.08
C GLU A 105 14.01 -6.27 8.91
N TYR A 106 13.03 -7.16 8.78
CA TYR A 106 13.09 -8.48 9.41
C TYR A 106 14.24 -9.33 8.88
N TYR A 107 14.44 -9.34 7.55
CA TYR A 107 15.51 -10.11 6.92
C TYR A 107 16.89 -9.53 7.25
N GLU A 108 16.98 -8.20 7.40
CA GLU A 108 18.21 -7.54 7.83
C GLU A 108 18.58 -7.94 9.25
N VAL A 109 17.65 -7.86 10.20
CA VAL A 109 17.88 -8.27 11.59
C VAL A 109 18.24 -9.75 11.72
N LEU A 110 17.53 -10.64 11.02
CA LEU A 110 17.89 -12.05 10.98
C LEU A 110 19.33 -12.26 10.49
N SER A 111 19.74 -11.51 9.46
CA SER A 111 21.10 -11.59 8.93
C SER A 111 22.15 -11.04 9.92
N GLU A 112 21.79 -9.99 10.67
CA GLU A 112 22.67 -9.37 11.67
C GLU A 112 22.83 -10.23 12.91
N ASP A 113 21.76 -10.80 13.47
CA ASP A 113 21.83 -11.66 14.66
C ASP A 113 22.63 -12.96 14.42
N ILE A 114 22.60 -13.47 13.17
CA ILE A 114 23.48 -14.56 12.71
C ILE A 114 24.92 -14.07 12.62
N SER A 115 25.15 -12.84 12.15
CA SER A 115 26.49 -12.26 11.99
C SER A 115 27.16 -11.89 13.33
N ASP A 116 26.37 -11.43 14.30
CA ASP A 116 26.79 -11.00 15.64
C ASP A 116 26.85 -12.17 16.64
N GLY A 117 26.47 -13.38 16.21
CA GLY A 117 26.55 -14.60 17.03
C GLY A 117 25.54 -14.66 18.18
N LYS A 118 24.49 -13.82 18.16
CA LYS A 118 23.36 -13.91 19.11
C LYS A 118 22.48 -15.12 18.84
N THR A 119 22.41 -15.50 17.56
CA THR A 119 21.82 -16.74 17.09
C THR A 119 22.97 -17.62 16.63
N ASP A 120 23.12 -18.82 17.20
CA ASP A 120 24.13 -19.76 16.73
C ASP A 120 23.80 -20.12 15.27
N PRO A 121 24.68 -19.79 14.29
CA PRO A 121 24.40 -20.04 12.89
C PRO A 121 24.24 -21.52 12.56
N ASP A 122 24.87 -22.40 13.33
CA ASP A 122 24.74 -23.85 13.20
C ASP A 122 23.46 -24.33 13.88
N GLU A 123 23.01 -23.73 14.98
CA GLU A 123 21.71 -24.02 15.60
C GLU A 123 20.56 -23.59 14.67
N PHE A 124 20.59 -22.37 14.14
CA PHE A 124 19.62 -21.86 13.17
C PHE A 124 19.65 -22.65 11.86
N ARG A 125 20.84 -22.94 11.33
CA ARG A 125 20.95 -23.84 10.17
C ARG A 125 20.47 -25.23 10.49
N SER A 126 20.68 -25.75 11.70
CA SER A 126 20.23 -27.09 12.07
C SER A 126 18.72 -27.17 12.26
N SER A 127 18.08 -26.13 12.79
CA SER A 127 16.61 -26.07 12.90
C SER A 127 15.99 -25.97 11.51
N GLU A 128 16.49 -25.07 10.66
CA GLU A 128 16.04 -24.94 9.27
C GLU A 128 16.34 -26.21 8.46
N HIS A 129 17.51 -26.82 8.63
CA HIS A 129 17.88 -28.06 7.94
C HIS A 129 17.10 -29.27 8.46
N THR A 130 16.73 -29.31 9.75
CA THR A 130 15.89 -30.38 10.31
C THR A 130 14.45 -30.23 9.82
N ASN A 131 13.94 -29.02 9.79
CA ASN A 131 12.61 -28.72 9.24
C ASN A 131 12.56 -29.00 7.74
N LYS A 132 13.57 -28.54 7.00
CA LYS A 132 13.78 -28.91 5.60
C LYS A 132 13.80 -30.42 5.41
N LYS A 133 14.59 -31.17 6.20
CA LYS A 133 14.67 -32.63 6.07
C LYS A 133 13.36 -33.34 6.41
N LYS A 134 12.64 -32.91 7.45
CA LYS A 134 11.35 -33.51 7.83
C LYS A 134 10.32 -33.33 6.73
N VAL A 135 10.24 -32.14 6.16
CA VAL A 135 9.22 -31.86 5.18
C VAL A 135 9.65 -32.34 3.78
N LEU A 136 10.95 -32.33 3.45
CA LEU A 136 11.47 -33.09 2.31
C LEU A 136 11.13 -34.57 2.41
N ALA A 137 11.26 -35.19 3.58
CA ALA A 137 10.86 -36.59 3.77
C ALA A 137 9.34 -36.81 3.60
N GLU A 138 8.50 -35.77 3.75
CA GLU A 138 7.06 -35.84 3.45
C GLU A 138 6.73 -35.64 1.97
N PHE A 139 7.64 -35.05 1.20
CA PHE A 139 7.45 -34.65 -0.20
C PHE A 139 8.55 -35.18 -1.15
N GLU A 140 9.34 -36.16 -0.70
CA GLU A 140 10.30 -36.86 -1.53
C GLU A 140 9.52 -37.58 -2.64
N ASN A 141 9.90 -37.34 -3.90
CA ASN A 141 9.29 -37.90 -5.11
C ASN A 141 7.94 -37.28 -5.52
N ILE A 142 7.71 -35.97 -5.42
CA ILE A 142 6.57 -35.32 -6.09
C ILE A 142 6.87 -35.13 -7.59
N ASP A 143 5.92 -35.49 -8.45
CA ASP A 143 5.95 -35.24 -9.90
C ASP A 143 5.11 -33.99 -10.27
N ASP A 144 3.91 -33.85 -9.69
CA ASP A 144 3.03 -32.70 -9.90
C ASP A 144 2.37 -32.26 -8.59
N CYS A 145 2.04 -30.97 -8.47
CA CYS A 145 1.41 -30.39 -7.30
C CYS A 145 0.47 -29.24 -7.71
N SER A 146 -0.76 -29.28 -7.22
CA SER A 146 -1.71 -28.18 -7.23
C SER A 146 -1.99 -27.69 -5.82
N VAL A 147 -2.08 -26.36 -5.69
CA VAL A 147 -2.40 -25.70 -4.42
C VAL A 147 -3.58 -24.77 -4.69
N ASP A 148 -4.62 -24.88 -3.87
CA ASP A 148 -5.78 -24.02 -3.87
C ASP A 148 -5.91 -23.35 -2.50
N VAL A 149 -6.02 -22.02 -2.47
CA VAL A 149 -6.16 -21.25 -1.21
C VAL A 149 -7.52 -20.58 -1.18
N ILE A 150 -8.30 -20.91 -0.16
CA ILE A 150 -9.68 -20.46 0.03
C ILE A 150 -9.74 -19.56 1.26
N ILE A 151 -10.43 -18.43 1.15
CA ILE A 151 -10.68 -17.54 2.30
C ILE A 151 -11.96 -18.00 3.00
N ASP A 152 -11.85 -18.36 4.27
CA ASP A 152 -12.96 -18.79 5.10
C ASP A 152 -13.62 -17.63 5.83
N ASP A 153 -12.82 -16.75 6.45
CA ASP A 153 -13.32 -15.58 7.18
C ASP A 153 -12.32 -14.41 7.17
N GLU A 154 -12.84 -13.19 7.39
CA GLU A 154 -12.04 -11.97 7.56
C GLU A 154 -12.51 -11.15 8.77
N ASN A 155 -11.61 -10.90 9.72
CA ASN A 155 -11.90 -10.18 10.96
C ASN A 155 -10.91 -9.04 11.20
N THR A 156 -11.39 -7.94 11.80
CA THR A 156 -10.48 -6.86 12.23
C THR A 156 -9.71 -7.30 13.46
N GLY A 157 -8.38 -7.18 13.43
CA GLY A 157 -7.54 -7.43 14.61
C GLY A 157 -7.75 -6.34 15.67
N ASP A 158 -7.80 -6.74 16.93
CA ASP A 158 -7.95 -5.86 18.06
C ASP A 158 -6.59 -5.39 18.61
N ARG A 159 -6.58 -4.74 19.78
CA ARG A 159 -5.35 -4.23 20.37
C ARG A 159 -4.49 -5.33 20.99
N GLU A 160 -5.09 -6.43 21.42
CA GLU A 160 -4.35 -7.57 21.93
C GLU A 160 -3.59 -8.23 20.78
N ASP A 161 -4.26 -8.45 19.65
CA ASP A 161 -3.63 -8.96 18.41
C ASP A 161 -2.46 -8.05 17.97
N ILE A 162 -2.67 -6.72 17.99
CA ILE A 162 -1.62 -5.76 17.61
C ILE A 162 -0.42 -5.83 18.55
N ASN A 163 -0.67 -5.81 19.86
CA ASN A 163 0.40 -5.85 20.85
C ASN A 163 1.21 -7.15 20.74
N GLU A 164 0.55 -8.29 20.51
CA GLU A 164 1.25 -9.57 20.35
C GLU A 164 2.23 -9.54 19.17
N VAL A 165 1.83 -8.94 18.05
CA VAL A 165 2.71 -8.78 16.89
C VAL A 165 3.82 -7.76 17.19
N GLU A 166 3.51 -6.59 17.73
CA GLU A 166 4.51 -5.58 18.09
C GLU A 166 5.56 -6.14 19.06
N ASP A 167 5.14 -6.84 20.11
CA ASP A 167 6.02 -7.53 21.07
C ASP A 167 6.88 -8.59 20.38
N SER A 168 6.34 -9.31 19.38
CA SER A 168 7.10 -10.29 18.60
C SER A 168 8.24 -9.62 17.85
N TYR A 169 8.00 -8.50 17.19
CA TYR A 169 9.05 -7.75 16.50
C TYR A 169 10.05 -7.09 17.47
N GLU A 170 9.59 -6.62 18.64
CA GLU A 170 10.47 -6.06 19.67
C GLU A 170 11.48 -7.12 20.18
N ASN A 171 11.09 -8.40 20.26
CA ASN A 171 12.01 -9.49 20.60
C ASN A 171 13.15 -9.66 19.59
N TYR A 172 12.95 -9.22 18.35
CA TYR A 172 13.99 -9.14 17.31
C TYR A 172 14.66 -7.76 17.27
N GLY A 173 14.38 -6.85 18.20
CA GLY A 173 14.96 -5.50 18.21
C GLY A 173 14.36 -4.56 17.16
N LEU A 174 13.19 -4.91 16.60
CA LEU A 174 12.47 -4.10 15.62
C LEU A 174 11.33 -3.36 16.31
N GLU A 175 11.37 -2.03 16.27
CA GLU A 175 10.27 -1.19 16.72
C GLU A 175 9.36 -0.86 15.53
N ILE A 176 8.22 -1.53 15.46
CA ILE A 176 7.20 -1.27 14.42
C ILE A 176 5.97 -0.58 15.03
N ASN A 177 5.24 0.17 14.20
CA ASN A 177 3.98 0.80 14.60
C ASN A 177 2.82 0.30 13.75
N ILE A 178 1.93 -0.49 14.34
CA ILE A 178 0.77 -1.04 13.64
C ILE A 178 -0.43 -0.11 13.83
N LYS A 179 -0.89 0.49 12.73
CA LYS A 179 -2.10 1.34 12.76
C LYS A 179 -3.39 0.54 12.76
N ARG A 180 -3.39 -0.59 12.06
CA ARG A 180 -4.53 -1.49 11.86
C ARG A 180 -4.04 -2.89 11.54
N MET A 181 -4.89 -3.86 11.85
CA MET A 181 -4.66 -5.26 11.56
C MET A 181 -5.94 -5.92 11.05
N VAL A 182 -5.79 -6.87 10.14
CA VAL A 182 -6.85 -7.77 9.68
C VAL A 182 -6.32 -9.19 9.82
N LYS A 183 -7.17 -10.07 10.34
CA LYS A 183 -6.98 -11.51 10.44
C LYS A 183 -7.80 -12.16 9.32
N VAL A 184 -7.16 -12.97 8.51
CA VAL A 184 -7.80 -13.67 7.39
C VAL A 184 -7.61 -15.15 7.61
N ASP A 185 -8.69 -15.86 7.92
CA ASP A 185 -8.67 -17.30 8.04
C ASP A 185 -8.72 -17.90 6.63
N VAL A 186 -7.75 -18.75 6.30
CA VAL A 186 -7.66 -19.43 5.02
C VAL A 186 -7.55 -20.93 5.20
N HIS A 187 -8.17 -21.64 4.26
CA HIS A 187 -8.06 -23.07 4.07
C HIS A 187 -7.22 -23.32 2.82
N THR A 188 -6.15 -24.10 2.94
CA THR A 188 -5.26 -24.44 1.83
C THR A 188 -5.36 -25.93 1.53
N ASP A 189 -5.84 -26.24 0.33
CA ASP A 189 -5.89 -27.59 -0.22
C ASP A 189 -4.66 -27.83 -1.09
N ILE A 190 -3.95 -28.92 -0.83
CA ILE A 190 -2.75 -29.33 -1.57
C ILE A 190 -3.01 -30.73 -2.11
N THR A 191 -3.00 -30.86 -3.43
CA THR A 191 -3.02 -32.15 -4.11
C THR A 191 -1.68 -32.35 -4.80
N TYR A 192 -1.04 -33.49 -4.56
CA TYR A 192 0.22 -33.81 -5.23
C TYR A 192 0.26 -35.26 -5.68
N GLU A 193 0.89 -35.49 -6.83
CA GLU A 193 1.16 -36.82 -7.38
C GLU A 193 2.64 -37.15 -7.16
N THR A 194 2.92 -38.37 -6.72
CA THR A 194 4.30 -38.86 -6.59
C THR A 194 4.81 -39.47 -7.89
N VAL A 195 6.12 -39.61 -8.04
CA VAL A 195 6.77 -40.19 -9.23
C VAL A 195 6.35 -41.65 -9.50
N ASP A 196 5.90 -42.38 -8.49
CA ASP A 196 5.31 -43.72 -8.63
C ASP A 196 3.81 -43.73 -8.97
N GLY A 197 3.21 -42.55 -9.13
CA GLY A 197 1.83 -42.33 -9.57
C GLY A 197 0.79 -42.37 -8.44
N GLU A 198 1.20 -42.20 -7.18
CA GLU A 198 0.27 -42.09 -6.05
C GLU A 198 -0.20 -40.64 -5.88
N THR A 199 -1.51 -40.44 -5.81
CA THR A 199 -2.09 -39.12 -5.52
C THR A 199 -2.35 -38.97 -4.02
N HIS A 200 -1.92 -37.83 -3.47
CA HIS A 200 -2.12 -37.45 -2.09
C HIS A 200 -2.83 -36.11 -1.99
N GLU A 201 -3.62 -35.95 -0.93
CA GLU A 201 -4.29 -34.71 -0.59
C GLU A 201 -3.93 -34.34 0.86
N LYS A 202 -3.67 -33.06 1.10
CA LYS A 202 -3.47 -32.49 2.43
C LYS A 202 -4.17 -31.14 2.49
N ASP A 203 -4.80 -30.87 3.63
CA ASP A 203 -5.45 -29.59 3.92
C ASP A 203 -4.84 -28.92 5.15
N TYR A 204 -4.84 -27.59 5.14
CA TYR A 204 -4.30 -26.77 6.22
C TYR A 204 -5.17 -25.54 6.47
N ASP A 205 -5.62 -25.39 7.71
CA ASP A 205 -6.20 -24.15 8.20
C ASP A 205 -5.11 -23.25 8.80
N GLU A 206 -5.09 -21.98 8.40
CA GLU A 206 -4.24 -20.97 8.99
C GLU A 206 -4.92 -19.60 9.08
N THR A 207 -4.52 -18.80 10.07
CA THR A 207 -4.91 -17.39 10.18
C THR A 207 -3.75 -16.53 9.71
N ILE A 208 -3.97 -15.72 8.67
CA ILE A 208 -3.01 -14.77 8.13
C ILE A 208 -3.24 -13.41 8.75
N TYR A 209 -2.19 -12.87 9.36
CA TYR A 209 -2.21 -11.54 9.95
C TYR A 209 -1.63 -10.52 8.96
N ILE A 210 -2.44 -9.50 8.64
CA ILE A 210 -2.07 -8.42 7.71
C ILE A 210 -2.17 -7.10 8.46
N ALA A 211 -1.04 -6.41 8.61
CA ALA A 211 -0.98 -5.16 9.34
C ALA A 211 -0.66 -3.98 8.44
N GLN A 212 -1.16 -2.80 8.81
CA GLN A 212 -0.75 -1.53 8.23
C GLN A 212 0.42 -0.95 9.03
N ILE A 213 1.62 -1.09 8.47
CA ILE A 213 2.90 -0.65 9.04
C ILE A 213 3.45 0.44 8.15
N ASP A 214 3.79 1.59 8.74
CA ASP A 214 4.26 2.79 8.02
C ASP A 214 3.37 3.26 6.85
N GLY A 215 2.08 2.93 6.92
CA GLY A 215 1.08 3.30 5.92
C GLY A 215 0.87 2.26 4.82
N GLU A 216 1.69 1.22 4.77
CA GLU A 216 1.56 0.13 3.81
C GLU A 216 1.03 -1.14 4.47
N TRP A 217 0.27 -1.95 3.74
CA TRP A 217 -0.18 -3.24 4.22
C TRP A 217 0.89 -4.30 3.96
N ARG A 218 1.19 -5.12 4.97
CA ARG A 218 2.19 -6.20 4.94
C ARG A 218 1.67 -7.42 5.70
N LEU A 219 2.18 -8.59 5.34
CA LEU A 219 2.09 -9.77 6.18
C LEU A 219 2.89 -9.54 7.46
N THR A 220 2.39 -10.02 8.59
CA THR A 220 3.13 -9.96 9.85
C THR A 220 3.49 -11.33 10.35
N MET A 221 4.61 -11.38 11.07
CA MET A 221 4.93 -12.51 11.91
C MET A 221 3.94 -12.54 13.08
N GLU A 222 3.04 -13.50 13.11
CA GLU A 222 2.60 -14.02 14.40
C GLU A 222 3.62 -15.07 14.82
N LYS A 223 3.84 -15.25 16.13
CA LYS A 223 4.64 -16.36 16.65
C LYS A 223 3.92 -17.65 16.27
N PRO A 224 4.34 -18.42 15.26
CA PRO A 224 3.62 -19.63 14.97
C PRO A 224 4.06 -20.57 16.09
N LYS A 225 3.11 -21.09 16.88
CA LYS A 225 3.41 -22.20 17.81
C LYS A 225 4.09 -23.38 17.11
N SER A 226 4.12 -23.38 15.78
CA SER A 226 5.02 -24.13 14.93
C SER A 226 5.43 -23.31 13.70
N MET A 227 6.48 -22.49 13.80
CA MET A 227 7.14 -21.88 12.63
C MET A 227 7.61 -22.96 11.63
N ASP A 228 7.79 -24.17 12.15
CA ASP A 228 7.96 -25.45 11.46
C ASP A 228 6.85 -25.80 10.44
N LYS A 229 5.65 -25.19 10.51
CA LYS A 229 4.49 -25.60 9.71
C LYS A 229 4.25 -24.69 8.50
N GLN A 230 4.31 -23.37 8.64
CA GLN A 230 4.08 -22.44 7.53
C GLN A 230 5.30 -22.35 6.60
N ILE A 231 6.48 -22.05 7.14
CA ILE A 231 7.72 -22.06 6.34
C ILE A 231 8.05 -23.49 5.92
N GLY A 232 7.72 -24.50 6.74
CA GLY A 232 7.89 -25.90 6.40
C GLY A 232 7.10 -26.34 5.17
N VAL A 233 5.78 -26.14 5.15
CA VAL A 233 4.93 -26.56 4.03
C VAL A 233 5.31 -25.83 2.74
N TYR A 234 5.54 -24.52 2.80
CA TYR A 234 5.90 -23.74 1.62
C TYR A 234 7.36 -23.95 1.20
N ALA A 235 8.38 -23.91 2.07
CA ALA A 235 9.77 -24.06 1.61
C ALA A 235 10.09 -25.44 1.01
N ASN A 236 9.33 -26.50 1.32
CA ASN A 236 9.67 -27.86 0.94
C ASN A 236 8.89 -28.42 -0.24
N LEU A 237 7.67 -27.93 -0.50
CA LEU A 237 7.07 -28.05 -1.84
C LEU A 237 7.98 -27.40 -2.91
N PHE A 238 8.73 -26.37 -2.52
CA PHE A 238 9.60 -25.60 -3.42
C PHE A 238 10.96 -26.26 -3.70
N ILE A 239 11.50 -27.09 -2.79
CA ILE A 239 12.75 -27.83 -3.04
C ILE A 239 12.51 -29.05 -3.92
N ALA A 240 11.32 -29.68 -3.84
CA ALA A 240 10.91 -30.70 -4.80
C ALA A 240 10.89 -30.16 -6.25
N ASN A 241 10.70 -28.84 -6.42
CA ASN A 241 10.65 -28.19 -7.73
C ASN A 241 12.00 -27.61 -8.20
N GLU A 242 13.07 -27.65 -7.39
CA GLU A 242 14.43 -27.29 -7.87
C GLU A 242 15.01 -28.30 -8.87
N GLU A 243 14.39 -29.47 -9.05
CA GLU A 243 14.68 -30.40 -10.16
C GLU A 243 14.09 -29.94 -11.52
N TYR A 244 13.27 -28.88 -11.55
CA TYR A 244 12.73 -28.27 -12.77
C TYR A 244 13.36 -26.90 -13.12
N LYS A 245 14.70 -26.79 -12.99
CA LYS A 245 15.51 -25.79 -13.71
C LYS A 245 16.46 -26.42 -14.71
#